data_AF-A0A0R0MQF8-F1
#
_entry.id   AF-A0A0R0MQF8-F1
#
_cell.length_a   1.000
_cell.length_b   1.000
_cell.length_c   1.000
_cell.angle_alpha   90.00
_cell.angle_beta   90.00
_cell.angle_gamma   90.00
#
_symmetry.space_group_name_H-M   'P 1'
#
loop_
_entity.id
_entity.type
_entity.pdbx_description
1 polymer ?
#
loop_
_entity_poly.entity_id
_entity_poly.type
_entity_poly.pdbx_seq_one_letter_code
_entity_poly.pdbx_strand_id
1 'polypeptide(L)'
;MTTRRHQSVTLLQATQESPMLARLSELSKDSIARLKAVEAMIPAVLRSAVTAGPIDGSNWCLIVNSNAAAAKIRQLLPAMEAHLRTKGWQISAIRLKVQIPSGR
;
A
#
# COMPACT_ATOMS: atom_id res chain seq x y z
N MET A 1 -8.08 -18.36 -21.68
CA MET A 1 -7.83 -16.89 -21.72
C MET A 1 -8.32 -16.32 -20.39
N THR A 2 -7.42 -16.17 -19.42
CA THR A 2 -7.79 -16.02 -18.00
C THR A 2 -8.06 -14.57 -17.63
N THR A 3 -9.34 -14.22 -17.54
CA THR A 3 -9.86 -12.91 -17.12
C THR A 3 -9.69 -12.74 -15.62
N ARG A 4 -8.61 -12.07 -15.19
CA ARG A 4 -8.34 -11.74 -13.78
C ARG A 4 -9.24 -10.59 -13.33
N ARG A 5 -10.47 -10.91 -12.88
CA ARG A 5 -11.39 -9.97 -12.25
C ARG A 5 -10.86 -9.58 -10.88
N HIS A 6 -10.35 -8.36 -10.76
CA HIS A 6 -10.00 -7.74 -9.49
C HIS A 6 -11.29 -7.40 -8.72
N GLN A 7 -11.74 -8.32 -7.88
CA GLN A 7 -12.77 -8.04 -6.88
C GLN A 7 -12.16 -7.09 -5.86
N SER A 8 -12.47 -5.80 -5.97
CA SER A 8 -12.28 -4.83 -4.90
C SER A 8 -13.25 -5.16 -3.78
N VAL A 9 -12.90 -6.16 -2.96
CA VAL A 9 -13.61 -6.44 -1.72
C VAL A 9 -13.23 -5.31 -0.76
N THR A 10 -14.20 -4.43 -0.54
CA THR A 10 -14.15 -3.39 0.48
C THR A 10 -13.98 -4.05 1.84
N LEU A 11 -12.85 -3.79 2.49
CA LEU A 11 -12.38 -4.33 3.79
C LEU A 11 -13.38 -4.31 4.95
N LEU A 12 -14.51 -3.60 4.81
CA LEU A 12 -15.49 -3.36 5.88
C LEU A 12 -16.55 -4.46 6.04
N GLN A 13 -16.80 -5.31 5.03
CA GLN A 13 -17.89 -6.28 5.08
C GLN A 13 -17.49 -7.69 5.56
N ALA A 14 -16.20 -7.96 5.73
CA ALA A 14 -15.74 -9.30 6.08
C ALA A 14 -15.51 -9.49 7.59
N THR A 15 -15.85 -8.53 8.46
CA THR A 15 -15.39 -8.50 9.87
C THR A 15 -16.14 -9.43 10.84
N GLN A 16 -17.16 -10.19 10.45
CA GLN A 16 -18.01 -10.88 11.42
C GLN A 16 -17.70 -12.36 11.72
N GLU A 17 -16.84 -13.07 10.98
CA GLU A 17 -16.86 -14.56 11.11
C GLU A 17 -15.52 -15.31 11.10
N SER A 18 -14.34 -14.69 11.27
CA SER A 18 -13.10 -15.47 11.07
C SER A 18 -11.88 -15.03 11.90
N PRO A 19 -11.17 -15.95 12.58
CA PRO A 19 -9.82 -15.75 13.13
C PRO A 19 -8.79 -15.23 12.11
N MET A 20 -9.08 -15.43 10.81
CA MET A 20 -8.37 -14.83 9.67
C MET A 20 -8.38 -13.28 9.71
N LEU A 21 -9.42 -12.67 10.25
CA LEU A 21 -9.58 -11.20 10.32
C LEU A 21 -8.69 -10.56 11.37
N ALA A 22 -8.43 -11.26 12.49
CA ALA A 22 -7.46 -10.80 13.48
C ALA A 22 -6.07 -10.71 12.84
N ARG A 23 -5.68 -11.73 12.08
CA ARG A 23 -4.43 -11.75 11.31
C ARG A 23 -4.41 -10.69 10.20
N LEU A 24 -5.54 -10.44 9.53
CA LEU A 24 -5.66 -9.34 8.56
C LEU A 24 -5.57 -7.96 9.23
N SER A 25 -6.06 -7.81 10.47
CA SER A 25 -5.92 -6.58 11.26
C SER A 25 -4.47 -6.33 11.63
N GLU A 26 -3.73 -7.37 12.06
CA GLU A 26 -2.29 -7.28 12.32
C GLU A 26 -1.50 -6.92 11.06
N LEU A 27 -1.75 -7.62 9.94
CA LEU A 27 -1.13 -7.30 8.65
C LEU A 27 -1.48 -5.87 8.16
N SER A 28 -2.70 -5.41 8.43
CA SER A 28 -3.15 -4.05 8.10
C SER A 28 -2.43 -3.02 8.98
N LYS A 29 -2.30 -3.28 10.29
CA LYS A 29 -1.52 -2.44 11.22
C LYS A 29 -0.06 -2.35 10.79
N ASP A 30 0.56 -3.46 10.40
CA ASP A 30 1.92 -3.50 9.87
C ASP A 30 2.06 -2.66 8.60
N SER A 31 1.12 -2.78 7.67
CA SER A 31 1.13 -1.97 6.43
C SER A 31 0.99 -0.48 6.71
N ILE A 32 0.11 -0.10 7.66
CA ILE A 32 -0.05 1.28 8.10
C ILE A 32 1.21 1.77 8.83
N ALA A 33 1.85 0.95 9.65
CA ALA A 33 3.10 1.29 10.33
C ALA A 33 4.23 1.55 9.34
N ARG A 34 4.37 0.68 8.32
CA ARG A 34 5.30 0.88 7.20
C ARG A 34 4.99 2.17 6.44
N LEU A 35 3.71 2.43 6.15
CA LEU A 35 3.30 3.69 5.49
C LEU A 35 3.68 4.89 6.34
N LYS A 36 3.30 4.95 7.61
CA LYS A 36 3.68 6.05 8.52
C LYS A 36 5.18 6.26 8.59
N ALA A 37 5.96 5.17 8.57
CA ALA A 37 7.41 5.24 8.61
C ALA A 37 8.04 5.93 7.39
N VAL A 38 7.39 5.87 6.22
CA VAL A 38 7.81 6.53 4.96
C VAL A 38 6.97 7.77 4.63
N GLU A 39 5.80 7.93 5.23
CA GLU A 39 4.86 9.05 5.01
C GLU A 39 5.48 10.39 5.41
N ALA A 40 6.39 10.38 6.39
CA ALA A 40 7.20 11.54 6.75
C ALA A 40 8.06 12.05 5.58
N MET A 41 8.51 11.15 4.68
CA MET A 41 9.27 11.48 3.48
C MET A 41 8.36 11.93 2.31
N ILE A 42 7.08 11.60 2.37
CA ILE A 42 6.10 11.97 1.34
C ILE A 42 5.64 13.42 1.60
N PRO A 43 5.63 14.29 0.57
CA PRO A 43 5.08 15.63 0.67
C PRO A 43 3.63 15.62 1.17
N ALA A 44 3.28 16.53 2.09
CA ALA A 44 1.95 16.55 2.73
C ALA A 44 0.79 16.55 1.73
N VAL A 45 0.95 17.28 0.61
CA VAL A 45 -0.04 17.36 -0.48
C VAL A 45 -0.28 16.03 -1.21
N LEU A 46 0.66 15.08 -1.13
CA LEU A 46 0.55 13.75 -1.74
C LEU A 46 0.13 12.67 -0.74
N ARG A 47 0.11 12.96 0.58
CA ARG A 47 -0.23 11.93 1.59
C ARG A 47 -1.65 11.41 1.43
N SER A 48 -2.61 12.28 1.15
CA SER A 48 -4.00 11.88 0.85
C SER A 48 -4.16 11.11 -0.46
N ALA A 49 -3.16 11.21 -1.35
CA ALA A 49 -3.13 10.50 -2.61
C ALA A 49 -2.53 9.09 -2.52
N VAL A 50 -1.95 8.72 -1.38
CA VAL A 50 -1.24 7.45 -1.17
C VAL A 50 -1.89 6.65 -0.04
N THR A 51 -2.23 5.40 -0.33
CA THR A 51 -2.84 4.46 0.61
C THR A 51 -1.98 3.21 0.74
N ALA A 52 -1.84 2.72 1.98
CA ALA A 52 -1.15 1.48 2.27
C ALA A 52 -1.93 0.31 1.64
N GLY A 53 -1.29 -0.43 0.73
CA GLY A 53 -1.87 -1.63 0.14
C GLY A 53 -1.53 -2.88 0.94
N PRO A 54 -2.00 -4.05 0.49
CA PRO A 54 -1.66 -5.32 1.11
C PRO A 54 -0.17 -5.60 1.02
N ILE A 55 0.36 -6.25 2.07
CA ILE A 55 1.71 -6.82 2.09
C ILE A 55 1.60 -8.29 1.68
N ASP A 56 2.37 -8.70 0.69
CA ASP A 56 2.48 -10.08 0.22
C ASP A 56 3.91 -10.57 0.47
N GLY A 57 4.13 -11.12 1.67
CA GLY A 57 5.45 -11.53 2.16
C GLY A 57 6.43 -10.35 2.19
N SER A 58 7.42 -10.38 1.28
CA SER A 58 8.42 -9.32 1.12
C SER A 58 8.03 -8.23 0.10
N ASN A 59 6.90 -8.37 -0.57
CA ASN A 59 6.39 -7.37 -1.49
C ASN A 59 5.38 -6.46 -0.80
N TRP A 60 5.55 -5.15 -0.95
CA TRP A 60 4.61 -4.17 -0.41
C TRP A 60 3.89 -3.44 -1.54
N CYS A 61 2.56 -3.43 -1.52
CA CYS A 61 1.77 -2.70 -2.49
C CYS A 61 1.39 -1.32 -1.94
N LEU A 62 1.52 -0.27 -2.74
CA LEU A 62 1.01 1.06 -2.46
C LEU A 62 -0.04 1.42 -3.50
N ILE A 63 -1.18 1.92 -3.04
CA ILE A 63 -2.26 2.37 -3.90
C ILE A 63 -2.16 3.88 -4.00
N VAL A 64 -2.21 4.42 -5.22
CA VAL A 64 -2.14 5.87 -5.46
C VAL A 64 -3.29 6.33 -6.32
N ASN A 65 -3.93 7.44 -5.98
CA ASN A 65 -5.15 7.90 -6.68
C ASN A 65 -4.89 8.85 -7.86
N SER A 66 -3.63 9.21 -8.13
CA SER A 66 -3.24 10.15 -9.19
C SER A 66 -1.94 9.72 -9.87
N ASN A 67 -1.86 9.94 -11.19
CA ASN A 67 -0.65 9.67 -11.98
C ASN A 67 0.53 10.56 -11.57
N ALA A 68 0.28 11.82 -11.21
CA ALA A 68 1.32 12.74 -10.76
C ALA A 68 1.91 12.29 -9.42
N ALA A 69 1.05 11.92 -8.47
CA ALA A 69 1.46 11.30 -7.22
C ALA A 69 2.24 10.00 -7.47
N ALA A 70 1.75 9.15 -8.37
CA ALA A 70 2.40 7.90 -8.74
C ALA A 70 3.83 8.12 -9.26
N ALA A 71 4.02 9.08 -10.16
CA ALA A 71 5.34 9.42 -10.69
C ALA A 71 6.28 9.91 -9.58
N LYS A 72 5.79 10.77 -8.68
CA LYS A 72 6.59 11.28 -7.57
C LYS A 72 6.96 10.17 -6.58
N ILE A 73 6.03 9.29 -6.24
CA ILE A 73 6.32 8.15 -5.36
C ILE A 73 7.30 7.20 -6.03
N ARG A 74 7.18 6.92 -7.34
CA ARG A 74 8.17 6.12 -8.08
C ARG A 74 9.58 6.67 -7.96
N GLN A 75 9.75 7.99 -8.01
CA GLN A 75 11.05 8.63 -7.78
C GLN A 75 11.56 8.45 -6.34
N LEU A 76 10.66 8.34 -5.36
CA LEU A 76 11.01 8.13 -3.96
C LEU A 76 11.14 6.65 -3.57
N LEU A 77 10.71 5.69 -4.41
CA LEU A 77 10.74 4.26 -4.08
C LEU A 77 12.11 3.75 -3.62
N PRO A 78 13.23 4.06 -4.30
CA PRO A 78 14.54 3.59 -3.84
C PRO A 78 14.90 4.10 -2.44
N ALA A 79 14.55 5.35 -2.13
CA ALA A 79 14.77 5.94 -0.82
C ALA A 79 13.85 5.34 0.25
N MET A 80 12.59 5.06 -0.10
CA MET A 80 11.64 4.37 0.78
C MET A 80 12.09 2.95 1.09
N GLU A 81 12.53 2.19 0.09
CA GLU A 81 13.07 0.83 0.26
C GLU A 81 14.31 0.82 1.16
N ALA A 82 15.25 1.74 0.93
CA ALA A 82 16.42 1.89 1.78
C ALA A 82 16.03 2.21 3.23
N HIS A 83 15.11 3.16 3.44
CA HIS A 83 14.64 3.56 4.78
C HIS A 83 13.88 2.45 5.51
N LEU A 84 13.12 1.63 4.78
CA LEU A 84 12.44 0.48 5.37
C LEU A 84 13.44 -0.60 5.77
N ARG A 85 14.46 -0.84 4.94
CA ARG A 85 15.56 -1.77 5.26
C ARG A 85 16.37 -1.32 6.48
N THR A 86 16.67 -0.02 6.61
CA THR A 86 17.38 0.51 7.80
C THR A 86 16.56 0.38 9.07
N LYS A 87 15.22 0.43 8.97
CA LYS A 87 14.30 0.17 10.08
C LYS A 87 14.09 -1.32 10.39
N GLY A 88 14.78 -2.23 9.70
CA GLY A 88 14.69 -3.68 9.90
C GLY A 88 13.55 -4.37 9.15
N TRP A 89 12.83 -3.65 8.27
CA TRP A 89 11.77 -4.24 7.45
C TRP A 89 12.38 -4.82 6.18
N GLN A 90 12.31 -6.15 6.03
CA GLN A 90 12.76 -6.83 4.81
C GLN A 90 11.72 -6.67 3.71
N ILE A 91 11.99 -5.76 2.77
CA ILE A 91 11.17 -5.52 1.59
C ILE A 91 12.02 -5.83 0.35
N SER A 92 11.51 -6.71 -0.51
CA SER A 92 12.13 -7.10 -1.78
C SER A 92 11.72 -6.18 -2.92
N ALA A 93 10.46 -5.73 -2.93
CA ALA A 93 9.96 -4.80 -3.94
C ALA A 93 8.74 -4.02 -3.44
N ILE A 94 8.67 -2.73 -3.78
CA ILE A 94 7.46 -1.93 -3.63
C ILE A 94 6.71 -1.85 -4.97
N ARG A 95 5.50 -2.38 -5.00
CA ARG A 95 4.60 -2.29 -6.16
C ARG A 95 3.69 -1.08 -6.03
N LEU A 96 3.55 -0.32 -7.11
CA LEU A 96 2.64 0.81 -7.16
C LEU A 96 1.41 0.49 -8.00
N LYS A 97 0.21 0.60 -7.42
CA LYS A 97 -1.07 0.46 -8.11
C LYS A 97 -1.73 1.82 -8.22
N VAL A 98 -1.84 2.35 -9.44
CA VAL A 98 -2.57 3.59 -9.67
C VAL A 98 -4.06 3.26 -9.81
N GLN A 99 -4.88 3.77 -8.89
CA GLN A 99 -6.33 3.71 -8.95
C GLN A 99 -6.84 5.12 -9.18
N ILE A 100 -6.80 5.54 -10.44
CA ILE A 100 -7.45 6.79 -10.84
C ILE A 100 -8.95 6.53 -10.69
N PRO A 101 -9.69 7.27 -9.84
CA PRO A 101 -11.13 7.17 -9.84
C PRO A 101 -11.60 7.57 -11.23
N SER A 102 -12.03 6.58 -12.01
CA SER A 102 -12.70 6.82 -13.29
C SER A 102 -13.96 7.59 -12.96
N GLY A 103 -13.91 8.91 -13.14
CA GLY A 103 -15.02 9.82 -12.87
C GLY A 103 -16.28 9.33 -13.58
N ARG A 104 -17.35 9.25 -12.80
CA ARG A 104 -18.73 9.09 -13.27
C ARG A 104 -19.30 10.47 -13.54
#